data_AF-Q8TP21-F1
#
_entry.id   AF-Q8TP21-F1
#
_cell.length_a   1.000
_cell.length_b   1.000
_cell.length_c   1.000
_cell.angle_alpha   90.00
_cell.angle_beta   90.00
_cell.angle_gamma   90.00
#
_symmetry.space_group_name_H-M   'P 1'
#
loop_
_entity.id
_entity.type
_entity.pdbx_description
1 polymer ?
#
loop_
_entity_poly.entity_id
_entity_poly.type
_entity_poly.pdbx_seq_one_letter_code
_entity_poly.pdbx_strand_id
1 'polypeptide(L)'
;MENKLPEGWEWNKLSELANFFYGGAFESSYFNEDGKGVKIIRIRNLKQGFTETYYAGEYDESYLVQNSDILIGMDGEFNIVKWTGEPALLNQRVCKLIVKSESF
;
A
#
# COMPACT_ATOMS: atom_id res chain seq x y z
N MET A 1 -6.39 5.29 -32.91
CA MET A 1 -5.08 5.97 -33.04
C MET A 1 -4.09 5.12 -32.29
N GLU A 2 -3.04 4.62 -32.94
CA GLU A 2 -1.97 3.91 -32.24
C GLU A 2 -1.23 4.91 -31.37
N ASN A 3 -1.21 4.68 -30.05
CA ASN A 3 -0.35 5.42 -29.13
C ASN A 3 1.10 5.03 -29.42
N LYS A 4 1.76 5.78 -30.31
CA LYS A 4 3.23 5.69 -30.43
C LYS A 4 3.85 6.23 -29.15
N LEU A 5 4.63 5.39 -28.49
CA LEU A 5 5.47 5.79 -27.37
C LEU A 5 6.53 6.81 -27.84
N PRO A 6 6.99 7.71 -26.95
CA PRO A 6 8.15 8.56 -27.23
C PRO A 6 9.40 7.74 -27.55
N GLU A 7 10.37 8.36 -28.22
CA GLU A 7 11.68 7.73 -28.49
C GLU A 7 12.36 7.33 -27.17
N GLY A 8 12.89 6.10 -27.11
CA GLY A 8 13.53 5.52 -25.92
C GLY A 8 12.56 4.92 -24.89
N TRP A 9 11.24 4.97 -25.10
CA TRP A 9 10.26 4.34 -24.22
C TRP A 9 9.86 2.95 -24.71
N GLU A 10 9.66 2.03 -23.76
CA GLU A 10 9.11 0.71 -24.02
C GLU A 10 7.88 0.44 -23.16
N TRP A 11 6.99 -0.41 -23.68
CA TRP A 11 5.92 -0.98 -22.87
C TRP A 11 6.51 -2.09 -22.01
N ASN A 12 6.35 -1.98 -20.69
CA ASN A 12 6.74 -3.01 -19.76
C ASN A 12 5.57 -3.39 -18.85
N LYS A 13 5.55 -4.63 -18.36
CA LYS A 13 4.54 -5.08 -17.41
C LYS A 13 4.99 -4.68 -16.00
N LEU A 14 4.07 -4.16 -15.20
CA LEU A 14 4.37 -3.77 -13.82
C LEU A 14 4.93 -4.94 -12.98
N SER A 15 4.52 -6.18 -13.26
CA SER A 15 5.04 -7.40 -12.62
C SER A 15 6.50 -7.69 -12.92
N GLU A 16 7.03 -7.20 -14.04
CA GLU A 16 8.46 -7.32 -14.34
C GLU A 16 9.26 -6.29 -13.51
N LEU A 17 8.70 -5.10 -13.29
CA LEU A 17 9.36 -4.00 -12.58
C LEU A 17 9.19 -4.03 -11.06
N ALA A 18 8.15 -4.67 -10.54
CA ALA A 18 7.81 -4.64 -9.12
C ALA A 18 7.17 -5.94 -8.64
N ASN A 19 7.40 -6.26 -7.36
CA ASN A 19 6.67 -7.27 -6.63
C ASN A 19 5.49 -6.64 -5.89
N PHE A 20 4.43 -7.41 -5.66
CA PHE A 20 3.25 -6.99 -4.93
C PHE A 20 3.24 -7.66 -3.56
N PHE A 21 3.19 -6.84 -2.50
CA PHE A 21 3.00 -7.32 -1.14
C PHE A 21 1.57 -7.01 -0.69
N TYR A 22 0.77 -8.05 -0.46
CA TYR A 22 -0.66 -7.90 -0.18
C TYR A 22 -0.92 -7.70 1.30
N GLY A 23 -1.85 -6.80 1.64
CA GLY A 23 -2.21 -6.51 3.02
C GLY A 23 -2.86 -7.68 3.76
N GLY A 24 -2.70 -7.66 5.09
CA GLY A 24 -3.15 -8.71 6.00
C GLY A 24 -4.63 -8.59 6.37
N ALA A 25 -5.24 -9.71 6.76
CA ALA A 25 -6.59 -9.78 7.29
C ALA A 25 -6.58 -9.55 8.82
N PHE A 26 -6.52 -8.29 9.24
CA PHE A 26 -6.51 -7.94 10.66
C PHE A 26 -7.92 -8.00 11.27
N GLU A 27 -8.05 -8.63 12.44
CA GLU A 27 -9.33 -8.75 13.13
C GLU A 27 -9.83 -7.39 13.64
N SER A 28 -11.04 -7.01 13.22
CA SER A 28 -11.59 -5.69 13.55
C SER A 28 -11.91 -5.51 15.04
N SER A 29 -11.97 -6.60 15.82
CA SER A 29 -12.14 -6.57 17.29
C SER A 29 -11.01 -5.84 18.00
N TYR A 30 -9.80 -5.81 17.40
CA TYR A 30 -8.66 -5.06 17.93
C TYR A 30 -8.56 -3.63 17.41
N PHE A 31 -9.51 -3.17 16.58
CA PHE A 31 -9.47 -1.84 16.00
C PHE A 31 -9.98 -0.82 17.01
N ASN A 32 -9.31 0.33 17.10
CA ASN A 32 -9.68 1.37 18.04
C ASN A 32 -9.32 2.77 17.53
N GLU A 33 -9.93 3.79 18.12
CA GLU A 33 -9.65 5.21 17.89
C GLU A 33 -8.99 5.86 19.13
N ASP A 34 -8.72 5.06 20.18
CA ASP A 34 -8.11 5.48 21.44
C ASP A 34 -6.57 5.67 21.34
N GLY A 35 -5.97 5.38 20.18
CA GLY A 35 -4.52 5.45 20.00
C GLY A 35 -3.74 4.24 20.51
N LYS A 36 -4.40 3.10 20.78
CA LYS A 36 -3.75 1.90 21.31
C LYS A 36 -3.17 1.05 20.17
N GLY A 37 -1.87 0.79 20.25
CA GLY A 37 -1.14 -0.04 19.29
C GLY A 37 -0.66 0.76 18.08
N VAL A 38 -0.70 0.16 16.88
CA VAL A 38 -0.13 0.74 15.66
C VAL A 38 -1.23 1.20 14.72
N LYS A 39 -1.01 2.28 13.98
CA LYS A 39 -1.94 2.74 12.94
C LYS A 39 -2.17 1.65 11.90
N ILE A 40 -3.37 1.59 11.32
CA ILE A 40 -3.71 0.63 10.27
C ILE A 40 -4.37 1.32 9.08
N ILE A 41 -3.85 1.07 7.88
CA ILE A 41 -4.32 1.65 6.63
C ILE A 41 -5.50 0.83 6.11
N ARG A 42 -6.69 1.43 6.10
CA ARG A 42 -7.87 0.86 5.44
C ARG A 42 -8.02 1.46 4.06
N ILE A 43 -8.58 0.72 3.10
CA ILE A 43 -8.79 1.20 1.72
C ILE A 43 -9.49 2.56 1.64
N ARG A 44 -10.50 2.81 2.50
CA ARG A 44 -11.21 4.09 2.60
C ARG A 44 -10.33 5.28 2.99
N ASN A 45 -9.21 5.02 3.66
CA ASN A 45 -8.26 6.03 4.13
C ASN A 45 -7.10 6.24 3.14
N LEU A 46 -6.95 5.36 2.14
CA LEU A 46 -5.79 5.36 1.25
C LEU A 46 -5.62 6.70 0.52
N LYS A 47 -6.70 7.28 0.00
CA LYS A 47 -6.68 8.56 -0.72
C LYS A 47 -6.32 9.76 0.16
N GLN A 48 -6.52 9.66 1.48
CA GLN A 48 -6.26 10.75 2.41
C GLN A 48 -4.80 10.80 2.87
N GLY A 49 -4.04 9.71 2.72
CA GLY A 49 -2.63 9.64 3.14
C GLY A 49 -2.41 9.57 4.65
N PHE A 50 -3.48 9.44 5.44
CA PHE A 50 -3.42 9.21 6.89
C PHE A 50 -4.56 8.30 7.36
N THR A 51 -4.41 7.74 8.56
CA THR A 51 -5.43 6.93 9.24
C THR A 51 -5.48 7.33 10.73
N GLU A 52 -6.70 7.32 11.28
CA GLU A 52 -6.98 7.50 12.71
C GLU A 52 -7.35 6.17 13.38
N THR A 53 -7.44 5.08 12.61
CA THR A 53 -7.66 3.75 13.16
C THR A 53 -6.34 3.14 13.60
N TYR A 54 -6.34 2.60 14.82
CA TYR A 54 -5.24 1.83 15.40
C TYR A 54 -5.63 0.36 15.54
N TYR A 55 -4.63 -0.49 15.63
CA TYR A 55 -4.74 -1.93 15.83
C TYR A 55 -3.89 -2.34 17.03
N ALA A 56 -4.54 -2.98 18.01
CA ALA A 56 -3.92 -3.38 19.27
C ALA A 56 -3.69 -4.91 19.40
N GLY A 57 -3.87 -5.66 18.32
CA GLY A 57 -3.62 -7.11 18.28
C GLY A 57 -2.18 -7.43 17.89
N GLU A 58 -1.85 -8.71 17.84
CA GLU A 58 -0.58 -9.18 17.30
C GLU A 58 -0.52 -9.00 15.78
N TYR A 59 0.67 -8.68 15.27
CA TYR A 59 0.93 -8.49 13.85
C TYR A 59 2.36 -8.90 13.49
N ASP A 60 2.57 -9.24 12.22
CA ASP A 60 3.89 -9.43 11.63
C ASP A 60 4.42 -8.08 11.11
N GLU A 61 5.67 -7.73 11.45
CA GLU A 61 6.30 -6.46 11.05
C GLU A 61 6.41 -6.29 9.53
N SER A 62 6.37 -7.36 8.75
CA SER A 62 6.33 -7.30 7.28
C SER A 62 5.12 -6.54 6.74
N TYR A 63 4.03 -6.42 7.52
CA TYR A 63 2.87 -5.60 7.17
C TYR A 63 3.05 -4.11 7.46
N LEU A 64 4.15 -3.69 8.08
CA LEU A 64 4.43 -2.26 8.29
C LEU A 64 4.83 -1.61 6.97
N VAL A 65 4.04 -0.63 6.56
CA VAL A 65 4.43 0.32 5.51
C VAL A 65 5.15 1.50 6.14
N GLN A 66 6.06 2.07 5.37
CA GLN A 66 6.88 3.20 5.74
C GLN A 66 6.56 4.39 4.85
N ASN A 67 6.92 5.59 5.31
CA ASN A 67 6.82 6.78 4.49
C ASN A 67 7.48 6.55 3.11
N SER A 68 6.83 7.06 2.06
CA SER A 68 7.21 6.91 0.65
C SER A 68 6.96 5.55 0.00
N ASP A 69 6.43 4.56 0.71
CA ASP A 69 5.94 3.33 0.08
C ASP A 69 4.82 3.62 -0.94
N ILE A 70 4.82 2.88 -2.05
CA ILE A 70 3.77 2.98 -3.07
C ILE A 70 2.70 1.94 -2.77
N LEU A 71 1.47 2.40 -2.56
CA LEU A 71 0.33 1.59 -2.21
C LEU A 71 -0.72 1.61 -3.32
N ILE A 72 -1.38 0.48 -3.53
CA ILE A 72 -2.51 0.34 -4.46
C ILE A 72 -3.73 -0.14 -3.68
N GLY A 73 -4.80 0.66 -3.72
CA GLY A 73 -6.12 0.25 -3.25
C GLY A 73 -6.84 -0.55 -4.32
N MET A 74 -7.47 -1.66 -3.92
CA MET A 74 -8.16 -2.61 -4.80
C MET A 74 -9.61 -2.81 -4.32
N ASP A 75 -10.53 -1.95 -4.74
CA ASP A 75 -11.97 -2.05 -4.39
C ASP A 75 -12.84 -1.50 -5.52
N GLY A 76 -12.99 -2.27 -6.60
CA GLY A 76 -13.69 -1.86 -7.83
C GLY A 76 -12.89 -0.87 -8.71
N GLU A 77 -12.09 -0.01 -8.08
CA GLU A 77 -11.15 0.91 -8.72
C GLU A 77 -9.73 0.71 -8.17
N PHE A 78 -8.73 0.85 -9.03
CA PHE A 78 -7.33 0.85 -8.64
C PHE A 78 -6.87 2.28 -8.38
N ASN A 79 -6.43 2.56 -7.16
CA ASN A 79 -5.93 3.87 -6.76
C ASN A 79 -4.48 3.73 -6.29
N ILE A 80 -3.56 4.43 -6.95
CA ILE A 80 -2.14 4.43 -6.62
C ILE A 80 -1.86 5.65 -5.74
N VAL A 81 -1.28 5.43 -4.56
CA VAL A 81 -0.93 6.49 -3.61
C VAL A 81 0.48 6.26 -3.11
N LYS A 82 1.27 7.33 -3.03
CA LYS A 82 2.52 7.34 -2.27
C LYS A 82 2.19 7.64 -0.81
N TRP A 83 2.51 6.71 0.10
CA TRP A 83 2.23 6.88 1.53
C TRP A 83 3.05 8.03 2.11
N THR A 84 2.41 8.93 2.84
CA THR A 84 3.04 10.09 3.46
C THR A 84 2.88 10.13 4.98
N GLY A 85 2.22 9.13 5.56
CA GLY A 85 2.01 9.03 7.01
C GLY A 85 3.17 8.35 7.74
N GLU A 86 2.98 8.25 9.05
CA GLU A 86 3.78 7.44 9.98
C GLU A 86 3.68 5.94 9.65
N PRO A 87 4.55 5.09 10.22
CA PRO A 87 4.46 3.64 10.07
C PRO A 87 3.06 3.12 10.41
N ALA A 88 2.51 2.29 9.52
CA ALA A 88 1.16 1.77 9.65
C ALA A 88 1.02 0.38 9.03
N LEU A 89 0.08 -0.41 9.54
CA LEU A 89 -0.21 -1.75 9.04
C LEU A 89 -0.98 -1.70 7.72
N LEU A 90 -0.53 -2.50 6.76
CA LEU A 90 -1.17 -2.70 5.46
C LEU A 90 -2.35 -3.67 5.59
N ASN A 91 -3.58 -3.15 5.64
CA ASN A 91 -4.78 -3.99 5.74
C ASN A 91 -5.19 -4.57 4.38
N GLN A 92 -6.09 -5.56 4.41
CA GLN A 92 -6.70 -6.18 3.25
C GLN A 92 -7.25 -5.16 2.24
N ARG A 93 -7.29 -5.57 0.97
CA ARG A 93 -7.66 -4.73 -0.20
C ARG A 93 -6.70 -3.56 -0.48
N VAL A 94 -5.56 -3.50 0.20
CA VAL A 94 -4.44 -2.62 -0.16
C VAL A 94 -3.20 -3.49 -0.39
N CYS A 95 -2.43 -3.21 -1.43
CA CYS A 95 -1.12 -3.83 -1.63
C CYS A 95 -0.02 -2.78 -1.72
N LYS A 96 1.19 -3.15 -1.33
CA LYS A 96 2.40 -2.36 -1.47
C LYS A 96 3.17 -2.85 -2.71
N LEU A 97 3.61 -1.91 -3.55
CA LEU A 97 4.56 -2.18 -4.61
C LEU A 97 5.98 -2.14 -4.04
N ILE A 98 6.75 -3.18 -4.33
CA ILE A 98 8.17 -3.27 -4.02
C ILE A 98 8.90 -3.26 -5.36
N VAL A 99 9.45 -2.10 -5.72
CA VAL A 99 10.21 -1.93 -6.96
C VAL A 99 11.42 -2.86 -6.92
N LYS A 100 11.60 -3.67 -7.96
CA LYS A 100 12.81 -4.48 -8.09
C LYS A 100 13.95 -3.51 -8.39
N SER A 101 14.99 -3.56 -7.57
CA SER A 101 16.22 -2.86 -7.89
C SER A 101 16.87 -3.56 -9.08
N GLU A 102 16.68 -3.03 -10.28
CA GLU A 102 17.56 -3.35 -11.40
C GLU A 102 18.82 -2.49 -11.33
N SER A 103 19.96 -3.14 -11.57
CA SER A 103 21.19 -2.44 -11.91
C SER A 103 21.04 -1.98 -13.36
N PHE A 104 20.69 -0.70 -13.56
CA PHE A 104 20.73 -0.07 -14.88
C PHE A 104 22.17 0.17 -15.33
#